data_AF-A0A5S9MA80-F1
#
_entry.id   AF-A0A5S9MA80-F1
#
_cell.length_a   1.000
_cell.length_b   1.000
_cell.length_c   1.000
_cell.angle_alpha   90.00
_cell.angle_beta   90.00
_cell.angle_gamma   90.00
#
_symmetry.space_group_name_H-M   'P 1'
#
loop_
_entity.id
_entity.type
_entity.pdbx_description
1 polymer ?
#
loop_
_entity_poly.entity_id
_entity_poly.type
_entity_poly.pdbx_seq_one_letter_code
_entity_poly.pdbx_strand_id
1 'polypeptide(L)'
;MPLLHTHIDRIHHVHFKDVRKEIMDLCKQEDLPFLQSFLKGIFTVPGDGCINFEEVYRVLLENGYNGWIVVEAEQDPSIAHPLEYALLARKYIDEKLVIHT
;
A
#
# COMPACT_ATOMS: atom_id res chain seq x y z
N MET A 1 -1.38 -12.15 -7.56
CA MET A 1 -0.60 -10.98 -8.05
C MET A 1 0.60 -11.40 -8.92
N PRO A 2 0.60 -11.24 -10.26
CA PRO A 2 1.62 -11.85 -11.12
C PRO A 2 3.04 -11.34 -10.86
N LEU A 3 3.25 -10.03 -10.69
CA LEU A 3 4.58 -9.45 -10.46
C LEU A 3 5.25 -10.02 -9.19
N LEU A 4 4.48 -10.12 -8.09
CA LEU A 4 4.95 -10.64 -6.82
C LEU A 4 5.40 -12.10 -6.97
N HIS A 5 4.53 -12.97 -7.53
CA HIS A 5 4.85 -14.40 -7.63
C HIS A 5 5.97 -14.68 -8.64
N THR A 6 6.02 -13.98 -9.77
CA THR A 6 7.02 -14.24 -10.81
C THR A 6 8.43 -13.80 -10.41
N HIS A 7 8.57 -12.88 -9.45
CA HIS A 7 9.86 -12.30 -9.07
C HIS A 7 10.16 -12.37 -7.57
N ILE A 8 9.44 -13.20 -6.82
CA ILE A 8 9.54 -13.29 -5.36
C ILE A 8 10.97 -13.53 -4.87
N ASP A 9 11.74 -14.29 -5.63
CA ASP A 9 13.15 -14.62 -5.41
C ASP A 9 14.11 -13.43 -5.55
N ARG A 10 13.68 -12.36 -6.24
CA ARG A 10 14.48 -11.14 -6.50
C ARG A 10 14.05 -9.93 -5.66
N ILE A 11 13.03 -10.07 -4.81
CA ILE A 11 12.52 -8.96 -4.00
C ILE A 11 13.39 -8.78 -2.76
N HIS A 12 14.11 -7.67 -2.70
CA HIS A 12 14.95 -7.29 -1.55
C HIS A 12 14.33 -6.21 -0.65
N HIS A 13 13.32 -5.49 -1.14
CA HIS A 13 12.68 -4.39 -0.43
C HIS A 13 11.23 -4.27 -0.89
N VAL A 14 10.33 -3.89 0.02
CA VAL A 14 8.88 -3.83 -0.26
C VAL A 14 8.33 -2.50 0.22
N HIS A 15 7.56 -1.83 -0.63
CA HIS A 15 6.76 -0.67 -0.24
C HIS A 15 5.29 -1.10 -0.13
N PHE A 16 4.68 -0.81 1.01
CA PHE A 16 3.24 -0.88 1.20
C PHE A 16 2.64 0.49 0.89
N LYS A 17 2.11 0.61 -0.33
CA LYS A 17 1.36 1.75 -0.85
C LYS A 17 0.02 1.24 -1.31
N ASP A 18 -1.05 1.69 -0.68
CA ASP A 18 -2.42 1.32 -1.03
C ASP A 18 -3.00 2.30 -2.06
N VAL A 19 -4.09 1.91 -2.70
CA VAL A 19 -4.75 2.68 -3.77
C VAL A 19 -6.24 2.77 -3.52
N ARG A 20 -6.81 3.97 -3.65
CA ARG A 20 -8.26 4.19 -3.69
C ARG A 20 -8.77 4.00 -5.11
N LYS A 21 -9.39 2.85 -5.40
CA LYS A 21 -9.80 2.44 -6.76
C LYS A 21 -10.66 3.49 -7.49
N GLU A 22 -11.64 4.04 -6.79
CA GLU A 22 -12.57 5.03 -7.36
C GLU A 22 -11.85 6.30 -7.81
N ILE A 23 -10.93 6.82 -6.98
CA ILE A 23 -10.13 8.00 -7.31
C ILE A 23 -9.16 7.69 -8.46
N MET A 24 -8.54 6.52 -8.46
CA MET A 24 -7.67 6.10 -9.57
C MET A 24 -8.43 6.04 -10.89
N ASP A 25 -9.65 5.50 -10.89
CA ASP A 25 -10.47 5.40 -12.10
C ASP A 25 -10.88 6.78 -12.62
N LEU A 26 -11.27 7.70 -11.72
CA LEU A 26 -11.56 9.07 -12.06
C LEU A 26 -10.33 9.79 -12.64
N CYS A 27 -9.16 9.66 -12.01
CA CYS A 27 -7.93 10.27 -12.51
C CYS A 27 -7.53 9.74 -13.90
N LYS A 28 -7.77 8.46 -14.18
CA LYS A 28 -7.53 7.86 -15.50
C LYS A 28 -8.52 8.37 -16.55
N GLN A 29 -9.80 8.49 -16.19
CA GLN A 29 -10.83 9.03 -17.09
C GLN A 29 -10.55 10.49 -17.47
N GLU A 30 -10.02 11.27 -16.52
CA GLU A 30 -9.65 12.67 -16.71
C GLU A 30 -8.24 12.87 -17.28
N ASP A 31 -7.49 11.79 -17.56
CA ASP A 31 -6.09 11.80 -18.01
C ASP A 31 -5.19 12.74 -17.17
N LEU A 32 -5.34 12.67 -15.85
CA LEU A 32 -4.63 13.56 -14.96
C LEU A 32 -3.13 13.22 -14.90
N PRO A 33 -2.26 14.23 -14.85
CA PRO A 33 -0.85 14.03 -14.53
C PRO A 33 -0.66 13.34 -13.17
N PHE A 34 0.45 12.63 -13.01
CA PHE A 34 0.77 11.89 -11.79
C PHE A 34 0.66 12.74 -10.51
N LEU A 35 1.24 13.95 -10.52
CA LEU A 35 1.20 14.89 -9.40
C LEU A 35 -0.25 15.24 -9.01
N GLN A 36 -1.08 15.54 -9.99
CA GLN A 36 -2.49 15.86 -9.76
C GLN A 36 -3.27 14.65 -9.24
N SER A 37 -2.91 13.45 -9.72
CA SER A 37 -3.58 12.22 -9.31
C SER A 37 -3.33 11.92 -7.83
N PHE A 38 -2.09 11.98 -7.32
CA PHE A 38 -1.87 11.75 -5.90
C PHE A 38 -2.36 12.91 -5.01
N LEU A 39 -2.35 14.16 -5.49
CA LEU A 39 -3.00 15.27 -4.77
C LEU A 39 -4.53 15.09 -4.68
N LYS A 40 -5.14 14.41 -5.66
CA LYS A 40 -6.54 13.95 -5.57
C LYS A 40 -6.73 12.74 -4.64
N GLY A 41 -5.65 12.16 -4.11
CA GLY A 41 -5.71 11.08 -3.14
C GLY A 41 -5.78 9.67 -3.74
N ILE A 42 -5.15 9.41 -4.89
CA ILE A 42 -5.10 8.02 -5.41
C ILE A 42 -4.39 7.07 -4.44
N PHE A 43 -3.32 7.53 -3.78
CA PHE A 43 -2.50 6.72 -2.89
C PHE A 43 -2.91 6.93 -1.44
N THR A 44 -2.78 5.86 -0.66
CA THR A 44 -3.05 5.87 0.78
C THR A 44 -2.29 4.74 1.46
N VAL A 45 -2.50 4.58 2.76
CA VAL A 45 -1.87 3.56 3.59
C VAL A 45 -2.68 2.25 3.60
N PRO A 46 -2.06 1.10 3.91
CA PRO A 46 -2.78 -0.17 4.06
C PRO A 46 -3.99 -0.05 4.99
N GLY A 47 -5.13 -0.56 4.53
CA GLY A 47 -6.39 -0.54 5.27
C GLY A 47 -7.30 0.65 4.94
N ASP A 48 -6.84 1.57 4.09
CA ASP A 48 -7.63 2.71 3.59
C ASP A 48 -7.83 2.69 2.06
N GLY A 49 -7.35 1.65 1.37
CA GLY A 49 -7.56 1.44 -0.05
C GLY A 49 -8.12 0.06 -0.36
N CYS A 50 -7.72 -0.50 -1.51
CA CYS A 50 -8.29 -1.72 -2.05
C CYS A 50 -7.29 -2.86 -2.26
N ILE A 51 -6.00 -2.69 -1.92
CA ILE A 51 -5.01 -3.76 -2.11
C ILE A 51 -5.17 -4.82 -1.01
N ASN A 52 -5.18 -6.09 -1.42
CA ASN A 52 -5.17 -7.22 -0.49
C ASN A 52 -3.74 -7.49 0.04
N PHE A 53 -3.36 -6.79 1.11
CA PHE A 53 -2.05 -6.98 1.73
C PHE A 53 -1.90 -8.29 2.52
N GLU A 54 -2.99 -8.95 2.91
CA GLU A 54 -2.92 -10.28 3.55
C GLU A 54 -2.34 -11.32 2.59
N GLU A 55 -2.76 -11.31 1.32
CA GLU A 55 -2.16 -12.16 0.27
C GLU A 55 -0.69 -11.81 0.03
N VAL A 56 -0.36 -10.51 -0.08
CA VAL A 56 1.03 -10.05 -0.29
C VAL A 56 1.92 -10.53 0.84
N TYR A 57 1.51 -10.26 2.09
CA TYR A 57 2.29 -10.59 3.27
C TYR A 57 2.48 -12.09 3.43
N ARG A 58 1.43 -12.90 3.21
CA ARG A 58 1.53 -14.36 3.22
C ARG A 58 2.56 -14.86 2.22
N VAL A 59 2.53 -14.38 0.98
CA VAL A 59 3.49 -14.81 -0.06
C VAL A 59 4.93 -14.45 0.31
N LEU A 60 5.15 -13.26 0.89
CA LEU A 60 6.47 -12.86 1.38
C LEU A 60 6.97 -13.82 2.47
N LEU A 61 6.13 -14.17 3.45
CA LEU A 61 6.48 -15.11 4.51
C LEU A 61 6.76 -16.52 3.98
N GLU A 62 5.89 -17.05 3.11
CA GLU A 62 6.02 -18.40 2.52
C GLU A 62 7.32 -18.57 1.72
N ASN A 63 7.88 -17.47 1.21
CA ASN A 63 9.13 -17.46 0.45
C ASN A 63 10.34 -16.98 1.27
N GLY A 64 10.20 -16.87 2.59
CA GLY A 64 11.30 -16.55 3.50
C GLY A 64 11.84 -15.12 3.35
N TYR A 65 11.02 -14.17 2.92
CA TYR A 65 11.42 -12.76 2.84
C TYR A 65 11.85 -12.26 4.23
N ASN A 66 13.06 -11.71 4.31
CA ASN A 66 13.64 -11.18 5.54
C ASN A 66 14.26 -9.81 5.26
N GLY A 67 13.42 -8.79 5.18
CA GLY A 67 13.81 -7.42 4.86
C GLY A 67 12.76 -6.41 5.31
N TRP A 68 12.98 -5.16 4.93
CA TRP A 68 12.08 -4.08 5.31
C TRP A 68 10.82 -4.05 4.45
N ILE A 69 9.69 -3.88 5.11
CA ILE A 69 8.44 -3.42 4.48
C ILE A 69 8.24 -1.99 4.94
N VAL A 70 8.19 -1.04 4.00
CA VAL A 70 8.04 0.39 4.30
C VAL A 70 6.64 0.83 3.89
N VAL A 71 5.86 1.39 4.81
CA VAL A 71 4.60 2.06 4.48
C VAL A 71 4.93 3.39 3.81
N GLU A 72 4.41 3.61 2.61
CA GLU A 72 4.68 4.81 1.81
C GLU A 72 3.41 5.28 1.08
N ALA A 73 2.95 6.49 1.39
CA ALA A 73 1.78 7.09 0.73
C ALA A 73 1.99 8.59 0.52
N GLU A 74 2.09 9.03 -0.74
CA GLU A 74 2.11 10.45 -1.09
C GLU A 74 0.70 11.01 -1.02
N GLN A 75 0.46 11.89 -0.04
CA GLN A 75 -0.82 12.54 0.19
C GLN A 75 -0.58 14.00 0.60
N ASP A 76 -1.59 14.86 0.43
CA ASP A 76 -1.57 16.20 1.01
C ASP A 76 -1.73 16.09 2.54
N PRO A 77 -0.73 16.48 3.36
CA PRO A 77 -0.77 16.31 4.81
C PRO A 77 -1.82 17.21 5.50
N SER A 78 -2.35 18.24 4.81
CA SER A 78 -3.44 19.06 5.32
C SER A 78 -4.80 18.35 5.24
N ILE A 79 -4.92 17.36 4.36
CA ILE A 79 -6.12 16.53 4.17
C ILE A 79 -5.94 15.18 4.89
N ALA A 80 -4.76 14.58 4.76
CA ALA A 80 -4.40 13.29 5.34
C ALA A 80 -3.28 13.47 6.37
N HIS A 81 -3.65 13.74 7.63
CA HIS A 81 -2.68 14.04 8.68
C HIS A 81 -1.69 12.86 8.86
N PRO A 82 -0.37 13.08 8.72
CA PRO A 82 0.59 11.98 8.63
C PRO A 82 0.59 11.02 9.82
N LEU A 83 0.43 11.53 11.05
CA LEU A 83 0.39 10.70 12.25
C LEU A 83 -0.87 9.81 12.27
N GLU A 84 -2.02 10.33 11.85
CA GLU A 84 -3.27 9.58 11.86
C GLU A 84 -3.19 8.42 10.87
N TYR A 85 -2.65 8.68 9.68
CA TYR A 85 -2.45 7.66 8.65
C TYR A 85 -1.36 6.65 9.03
N ALA A 86 -0.30 7.07 9.71
CA ALA A 86 0.69 6.14 10.25
C ALA A 86 0.06 5.20 11.30
N LEU A 87 -0.79 5.71 12.19
CA LEU A 87 -1.52 4.92 13.18
C LEU A 87 -2.56 3.99 12.53
N LEU A 88 -3.24 4.46 11.48
CA LEU A 88 -4.18 3.65 10.70
C LEU A 88 -3.47 2.45 10.05
N ALA A 89 -2.36 2.70 9.38
CA ALA A 89 -1.53 1.66 8.77
C ALA A 89 -1.04 0.66 9.84
N ARG A 90 -0.56 1.18 10.98
CA ARG A 90 -0.06 0.36 12.08
C ARG A 90 -1.15 -0.57 12.62
N LYS A 91 -2.36 -0.03 12.84
CA LYS A 91 -3.51 -0.80 13.28
C LYS A 91 -3.84 -1.92 12.30
N TYR A 92 -3.92 -1.61 10.99
CA TYR A 92 -4.17 -2.62 9.96
C TYR A 92 -3.11 -3.73 9.98
N ILE A 93 -1.83 -3.37 10.07
CA ILE A 93 -0.72 -4.34 10.14
C ILE A 93 -0.86 -5.25 11.38
N ASP A 94 -1.05 -4.66 12.55
CA ASP A 94 -1.18 -5.40 13.81
C ASP A 94 -2.42 -6.31 13.81
N GLU A 95 -3.55 -5.85 13.25
CA GLU A 95 -4.83 -6.56 13.27
C GLU A 95 -5.06 -7.54 12.09
N LYS A 96 -4.28 -7.45 11.01
CA LYS A 96 -4.54 -8.26 9.80
C LYS A 96 -3.35 -9.06 9.34
N LEU A 97 -2.13 -8.57 9.56
CA LEU A 97 -0.93 -9.20 9.01
C LEU A 97 -0.17 -9.99 10.07
N VAL A 98 0.02 -9.40 11.25
CA VAL A 98 0.92 -9.95 12.28
C VAL A 98 0.18 -10.85 13.30
N ILE A 99 -1.14 -10.99 13.23
CA ILE A 99 -1.94 -11.82 14.16
C ILE A 99 -1.51 -13.29 14.22
N HIS A 100 -0.87 -13.81 13.18
CA HIS A 100 -0.53 -15.23 13.04
C HIS A 100 0.97 -15.55 13.03
N THR A 101 1.83 -14.60 13.43
CA THR A 101 3.26 -14.85 13.68
C THR A 101 3.54 -15.14 15.15
#